data_AF-A0A351Q5H1-F1
#
_entry.id   AF-A0A351Q5H1-F1
#
_cell.length_a   1.000
_cell.length_b   1.000
_cell.length_c   1.000
_cell.angle_alpha   90.00
_cell.angle_beta   90.00
_cell.angle_gamma   90.00
#
_symmetry.space_group_name_H-M   'P 1'
#
loop_
_entity.id
_entity.type
_entity.pdbx_description
1 polymer ?
#
loop_
_entity_poly.entity_id
_entity_poly.type
_entity_poly.pdbx_seq_one_letter_code
_entity_poly.pdbx_strand_id
1 'polypeptide(L)'
;MPHSAIDHSNDNVIDIFTRRPLSENSNTNLIRIAPELDGLEMLYSNAENPDKLFSVKILAWGLRVNGEVVGLVPWLDELVACDEINDPLNGQWEGYYDQGVDELFFAAPLHKVVELETAADYYEYQCDADREIIQEIPDTIGTHAVLSTDGFHSITLKEVVSWRLLNDGTMEAMLIDELKMLNTPVLPGDGCLYPADKDEDFRYFFQHHIANKIKAQDPEAMAAISLLDES
;
A
#
# COMPACT_ATOMS: atom_id res chain seq x y z
N MET A 1 -46.69 12.91 3.91
CA MET A 1 -45.48 13.50 4.51
C MET A 1 -44.71 12.37 5.18
N PRO A 2 -43.70 11.77 4.56
CA PRO A 2 -42.87 10.78 5.24
C PRO A 2 -41.84 11.50 6.10
N HIS A 3 -41.68 11.05 7.34
CA HIS A 3 -40.62 11.45 8.24
C HIS A 3 -39.29 10.90 7.72
N SER A 4 -38.30 11.78 7.58
CA SER A 4 -36.91 11.44 7.32
C SER A 4 -36.42 10.44 8.37
N ALA A 5 -35.92 9.30 7.90
CA ALA A 5 -35.07 8.43 8.69
C ALA A 5 -33.83 9.22 9.06
N ILE A 6 -33.56 9.32 10.36
CA ILE A 6 -32.33 9.90 10.89
C ILE A 6 -31.26 8.86 10.62
N ASP A 7 -30.36 9.21 9.72
CA ASP A 7 -29.12 8.50 9.45
C ASP A 7 -28.29 8.54 10.74
N HIS A 8 -28.26 7.42 11.47
CA HIS A 8 -27.50 7.33 12.71
C HIS A 8 -26.04 7.14 12.34
N SER A 9 -25.20 8.16 12.57
CA SER A 9 -23.75 8.04 12.41
C SER A 9 -23.23 6.88 13.26
N ASN A 10 -22.49 5.96 12.65
CA ASN A 10 -21.91 4.78 13.30
C ASN A 10 -20.74 5.12 14.25
N ASP A 11 -20.67 6.33 14.82
CA ASP A 11 -19.61 6.79 15.74
C ASP A 11 -19.49 5.93 17.00
N ASN A 12 -20.53 5.17 17.36
CA ASN A 12 -20.55 4.32 18.54
C ASN A 12 -20.05 2.89 18.30
N VAL A 13 -19.74 2.52 17.05
CA VAL A 13 -19.24 1.19 16.72
C VAL A 13 -17.73 1.27 16.53
N ILE A 14 -16.98 0.59 17.37
CA ILE A 14 -15.51 0.59 17.35
C ILE A 14 -15.05 -0.67 16.63
N ASP A 15 -14.17 -0.52 15.66
CA ASP A 15 -13.46 -1.65 15.07
C ASP A 15 -12.48 -2.23 16.11
N ILE A 16 -12.65 -3.51 16.42
CA ILE A 16 -11.88 -4.18 17.47
C ILE A 16 -10.39 -4.34 17.12
N PHE A 17 -10.03 -4.27 15.84
CA PHE A 17 -8.65 -4.41 15.36
C PHE A 17 -7.95 -3.05 15.28
N THR A 18 -8.58 -2.04 14.69
CA THR A 18 -7.99 -0.68 14.60
C THR A 18 -8.17 0.14 15.88
N ARG A 19 -9.09 -0.28 16.78
CA ARG A 19 -9.55 0.44 17.98
C ARG A 19 -10.08 1.84 17.70
N ARG A 20 -10.45 2.13 16.45
CA ARG A 20 -11.03 3.40 16.02
C ARG A 20 -12.54 3.23 15.77
N PRO A 21 -13.36 4.28 15.91
CA PRO A 21 -14.73 4.29 15.42
C PRO A 21 -14.80 3.87 13.94
N LEU A 22 -15.78 3.06 13.57
CA LEU A 22 -16.03 2.65 12.17
C LEU A 22 -16.26 3.85 11.25
N SER A 23 -16.79 4.95 11.78
CA SER A 23 -16.89 6.23 11.05
C SER A 23 -15.54 6.88 10.74
N GLU A 24 -14.53 6.70 11.61
CA GLU A 24 -13.16 7.16 11.33
C GLU A 24 -12.53 6.32 10.21
N ASN A 25 -12.75 5.00 10.20
CA ASN A 25 -12.28 4.14 9.11
C ASN A 25 -12.88 4.59 7.76
N SER A 26 -14.16 4.94 7.70
CA SER A 26 -14.75 5.46 6.45
C SER A 26 -14.21 6.83 6.02
N ASN A 27 -13.70 7.64 6.96
CA ASN A 27 -13.10 8.94 6.65
C ASN A 27 -11.66 8.82 6.14
N THR A 28 -10.96 7.71 6.41
CA THR A 28 -9.60 7.45 5.93
C THR A 28 -9.56 6.64 4.64
N ASN A 29 -10.72 6.24 4.09
CA ASN A 29 -10.80 5.55 2.82
C ASN A 29 -10.19 6.38 1.69
N LEU A 30 -9.41 5.71 0.84
CA LEU A 30 -8.83 6.31 -0.35
C LEU A 30 -9.89 6.44 -1.45
N ILE A 31 -10.00 7.63 -2.04
CA ILE A 31 -10.91 7.92 -3.16
C ILE A 31 -10.16 8.15 -4.48
N ARG A 32 -8.88 8.51 -4.38
CA ARG A 32 -8.04 8.75 -5.54
C ARG A 32 -6.58 8.48 -5.20
N ILE A 33 -5.82 7.98 -6.17
CA ILE A 33 -4.38 7.79 -6.08
C ILE A 33 -3.67 8.37 -7.31
N ALA A 34 -2.43 8.78 -7.10
CA ALA A 34 -1.49 9.24 -8.13
C ALA A 34 -0.11 8.61 -7.87
N PRO A 35 0.56 8.04 -8.87
CA PRO A 35 1.87 7.44 -8.68
C PRO A 35 2.90 8.48 -8.22
N GLU A 36 3.85 8.03 -7.42
CA GLU A 36 5.07 8.79 -7.10
C GLU A 36 6.10 8.53 -8.20
N LEU A 37 6.69 9.61 -8.73
CA LEU A 37 7.58 9.57 -9.91
C LEU A 37 8.87 10.37 -9.72
N ASP A 38 9.01 11.10 -8.62
CA ASP A 38 10.12 11.99 -8.32
C ASP A 38 11.12 11.35 -7.34
N GLY A 39 10.81 10.16 -6.80
CA GLY A 39 11.68 9.38 -5.93
C GLY A 39 11.56 9.76 -4.45
N LEU A 40 10.42 10.33 -4.04
CA LEU A 40 10.16 10.64 -2.63
C LEU A 40 10.13 9.37 -1.78
N GLU A 41 10.71 9.47 -0.58
CA GLU A 41 10.84 8.35 0.35
C GLU A 41 10.12 8.64 1.65
N MET A 42 9.63 7.60 2.31
CA MET A 42 9.19 7.65 3.70
C MET A 42 10.38 7.29 4.59
N LEU A 43 10.58 8.05 5.67
CA LEU A 43 11.51 7.69 6.73
C LEU A 43 10.78 6.96 7.86
N TYR A 44 11.42 5.91 8.39
CA TYR A 44 10.93 5.19 9.55
C TYR A 44 12.06 4.76 10.49
N SER A 45 11.73 4.62 11.77
CA SER A 45 12.59 4.08 12.82
C SER A 45 12.11 2.69 13.22
N ASN A 46 12.98 1.86 13.84
CA ASN A 46 12.59 0.57 14.42
C ASN A 46 13.24 0.36 15.80
N ALA A 47 12.65 -0.48 16.64
CA ALA A 47 13.14 -0.71 18.01
C ALA A 47 14.52 -1.39 18.05
N GLU A 48 14.91 -2.13 17.00
CA GLU A 48 16.21 -2.80 16.95
C GLU A 48 17.37 -1.82 16.75
N ASN A 49 17.16 -0.73 16.01
CA ASN A 49 18.17 0.27 15.70
C ASN A 49 17.64 1.69 15.99
N PRO A 50 17.44 2.07 17.27
CA PRO A 50 16.83 3.35 17.63
C PRO A 50 17.63 4.57 17.19
N ASP A 51 18.93 4.41 16.93
CA ASP A 51 19.82 5.49 16.47
C ASP A 51 19.91 5.60 14.93
N LYS A 52 19.13 4.82 14.18
CA LYS A 52 19.13 4.81 12.71
C LYS A 52 17.73 5.03 12.15
N LEU A 53 17.68 5.82 11.09
CA LEU A 53 16.51 5.93 10.22
C LEU A 53 16.73 5.07 8.98
N PHE A 54 15.65 4.43 8.55
CA PHE A 54 15.56 3.71 7.30
C PHE A 54 14.65 4.49 6.36
N SER A 55 14.87 4.32 5.06
CA SER A 55 14.01 4.91 4.05
C SER A 55 13.39 3.83 3.17
N VAL A 56 12.18 4.10 2.71
CA VAL A 56 11.43 3.26 1.78
C VAL A 56 10.78 4.15 0.73
N LYS A 57 10.93 3.82 -0.54
CA LYS A 57 10.30 4.60 -1.62
C LYS A 57 8.79 4.61 -1.50
N ILE A 58 8.20 5.80 -1.62
CA ILE A 58 6.76 5.98 -1.75
C ILE A 58 6.34 5.44 -3.11
N LEU A 59 5.31 4.61 -3.14
CA LEU A 59 4.75 4.09 -4.39
C LEU A 59 3.82 5.11 -5.03
N ALA A 60 2.94 5.68 -4.22
CA ALA A 60 1.86 6.55 -4.67
C ALA A 60 1.45 7.52 -3.57
N TRP A 61 0.70 8.54 -3.96
CA TRP A 61 0.00 9.45 -3.07
C TRP A 61 -1.50 9.16 -3.17
N GLY A 62 -2.18 9.12 -2.02
CA GLY A 62 -3.59 8.84 -1.92
C GLY A 62 -4.36 10.00 -1.30
N LEU A 63 -5.49 10.36 -1.91
CA LEU A 63 -6.48 11.29 -1.36
C LEU A 63 -7.51 10.48 -0.58
N ARG A 64 -7.69 10.83 0.69
CA ARG A 64 -8.69 10.28 1.58
C ARG A 64 -10.02 11.04 1.45
N VAL A 65 -11.13 10.41 1.86
CA VAL A 65 -12.47 11.03 1.91
C VAL A 65 -12.47 12.34 2.74
N ASN A 66 -11.65 12.40 3.79
CA ASN A 66 -11.50 13.59 4.64
C ASN A 66 -10.75 14.77 3.98
N GLY A 67 -10.27 14.60 2.74
CA GLY A 67 -9.50 15.60 2.00
C GLY A 67 -7.99 15.59 2.26
N GLU A 68 -7.50 14.70 3.14
CA GLU A 68 -6.08 14.55 3.40
C GLU A 68 -5.38 13.78 2.29
N VAL A 69 -4.15 14.20 1.97
CA VAL A 69 -3.28 13.49 1.03
C VAL A 69 -2.11 12.87 1.79
N VAL A 70 -1.94 11.56 1.59
CA VAL A 70 -0.94 10.74 2.28
C VAL A 70 -0.08 9.95 1.30
N GLY A 71 1.17 9.70 1.66
CA GLY A 71 2.03 8.78 0.92
C GLY A 71 1.65 7.34 1.21
N LEU A 72 1.77 6.47 0.21
CA LEU A 72 1.44 5.05 0.27
C LEU A 72 2.69 4.22 0.00
N VAL A 73 2.97 3.25 0.86
CA VAL A 73 4.13 2.35 0.76
C VAL A 73 3.70 0.90 0.93
N PRO A 74 4.27 -0.06 0.16
CA PRO A 74 4.06 -1.47 0.44
C PRO A 74 4.72 -1.80 1.77
N TRP A 75 3.93 -2.22 2.74
CA TRP A 75 4.37 -2.47 4.10
C TRP A 75 3.76 -3.77 4.58
N LEU A 76 4.62 -4.74 4.92
CA LEU A 76 4.18 -6.10 5.24
C LEU A 76 3.27 -6.66 4.15
N ASP A 77 2.02 -6.97 4.44
CA ASP A 77 1.06 -7.64 3.55
C ASP A 77 0.10 -6.68 2.81
N GLU A 78 0.24 -5.37 2.98
CA GLU A 78 -0.68 -4.37 2.41
C GLU A 78 0.03 -3.11 1.89
N LEU A 79 -0.73 -2.27 1.16
CA LEU A 79 -0.31 -0.92 0.81
C LEU A 79 -0.84 0.05 1.86
N VAL A 80 0.04 0.56 2.70
CA VAL A 80 -0.33 1.32 3.89
C VAL A 80 -0.03 2.79 3.71
N ALA A 81 -0.89 3.64 4.29
CA ALA A 81 -0.60 5.05 4.42
C ALA A 81 0.53 5.29 5.42
N CYS A 82 1.50 6.12 5.01
CA CYS A 82 2.73 6.31 5.78
C CYS A 82 2.49 6.76 7.22
N ASP A 83 1.49 7.62 7.44
CA ASP A 83 1.11 8.16 8.75
C ASP A 83 0.41 7.14 9.68
N GLU A 84 0.03 5.97 9.16
CA GLU A 84 -0.58 4.89 9.92
C GLU A 84 0.45 3.84 10.39
N ILE A 85 1.69 3.90 9.87
CA ILE A 85 2.77 3.01 10.26
C ILE A 85 3.29 3.43 11.64
N ASN A 86 2.81 2.71 12.66
CA ASN A 86 3.12 2.97 14.05
C ASN A 86 3.19 1.67 14.86
N ASP A 87 4.13 0.79 14.48
CA ASP A 87 4.44 -0.43 15.21
C ASP A 87 5.89 -0.35 15.73
N PRO A 88 6.13 -0.34 17.05
CA PRO A 88 7.49 -0.29 17.60
C PRO A 88 8.43 -1.38 17.09
N LEU A 89 7.90 -2.57 16.75
CA LEU A 89 8.69 -3.70 16.24
C LEU A 89 8.97 -3.54 14.76
N ASN A 90 7.92 -3.27 13.96
CA ASN A 90 8.00 -3.30 12.51
C ASN A 90 8.47 -1.96 11.92
N GLY A 91 8.04 -0.85 12.50
CA GLY A 91 8.51 0.49 12.14
C GLY A 91 7.56 1.59 12.59
N GLN A 92 8.12 2.76 12.89
CA GLN A 92 7.39 3.98 13.19
C GLN A 92 7.71 5.05 12.15
N TRP A 93 6.69 5.69 11.60
CA TRP A 93 6.84 6.80 10.66
C TRP A 93 7.51 8.03 11.29
N GLU A 94 8.47 8.60 10.56
CA GLU A 94 9.28 9.76 10.99
C GLU A 94 9.21 10.94 10.01
N GLY A 95 8.48 10.80 8.89
CA GLY A 95 8.33 11.85 7.89
C GLY A 95 8.55 11.37 6.46
N TYR A 96 8.45 12.31 5.52
CA TYR A 96 8.80 12.14 4.13
C TYR A 96 10.11 12.84 3.83
N TYR A 97 10.88 12.28 2.91
CA TYR A 97 12.21 12.76 2.57
C TYR A 97 12.38 12.88 1.05
N ASP A 98 12.87 14.03 0.61
CA ASP A 98 13.27 14.28 -0.77
C ASP A 98 14.80 14.25 -0.85
N GLN A 99 15.34 13.18 -1.46
CA GLN A 99 16.78 13.04 -1.66
C GLN A 99 17.35 14.08 -2.64
N GLY A 100 16.54 14.57 -3.58
CA GLY A 100 16.95 15.53 -4.61
C GLY A 100 17.29 16.90 -4.03
N VAL A 101 16.62 17.31 -2.96
CA VAL A 101 16.84 18.59 -2.28
C VAL A 101 17.30 18.48 -0.83
N ASP A 102 17.44 17.26 -0.29
CA ASP A 102 17.85 16.98 1.10
C ASP A 102 16.90 17.63 2.12
N GLU A 103 15.59 17.41 1.93
CA GLU A 103 14.54 18.02 2.75
C GLU A 103 13.64 16.97 3.42
N LEU A 104 13.39 17.17 4.71
CA LEU A 104 12.43 16.40 5.52
C LEU A 104 11.15 17.21 5.70
N PHE A 105 10.01 16.58 5.42
CA PHE A 105 8.69 17.20 5.52
C PHE A 105 7.65 16.20 6.04
N PHE A 106 6.51 16.71 6.52
CA PHE A 106 5.51 15.91 7.25
C PHE A 106 4.11 15.96 6.62
N ALA A 107 3.96 16.66 5.50
CA ALA A 107 2.70 16.80 4.77
C ALA A 107 2.96 16.58 3.27
N ALA A 108 1.96 16.09 2.54
CA ALA A 108 2.10 15.89 1.11
C ALA A 108 2.55 17.18 0.38
N PRO A 109 3.46 17.08 -0.61
CA PRO A 109 3.84 18.22 -1.42
C PRO A 109 2.63 18.87 -2.09
N LEU A 110 2.59 20.20 -2.14
CA LEU A 110 1.44 20.95 -2.67
C LEU A 110 1.02 20.51 -4.08
N HIS A 111 1.98 20.16 -4.94
CA HIS A 111 1.67 19.73 -6.29
C HIS A 111 0.89 18.39 -6.33
N LYS A 112 1.17 17.46 -5.39
CA LYS A 112 0.42 16.20 -5.23
C LYS A 112 -0.98 16.45 -4.69
N VAL A 113 -1.13 17.38 -3.76
CA VAL A 113 -2.44 17.80 -3.26
C VAL A 113 -3.31 18.32 -4.39
N VAL A 114 -2.80 19.28 -5.16
CA VAL A 114 -3.54 19.87 -6.29
C VAL A 114 -3.84 18.83 -7.37
N GLU A 115 -2.89 17.95 -7.71
CA GLU A 115 -3.09 16.86 -8.67
C GLU A 115 -4.28 15.97 -8.27
N LEU A 116 -4.31 15.51 -7.02
CA LEU A 116 -5.32 14.58 -6.54
C LEU A 116 -6.70 15.23 -6.36
N GLU A 117 -6.76 16.43 -5.77
CA GLU A 117 -8.02 17.16 -5.59
C GLU A 117 -8.67 17.47 -6.94
N THR A 118 -7.89 18.01 -7.88
CA THR A 118 -8.42 18.34 -9.22
C THR A 118 -8.80 17.09 -10.01
N ALA A 119 -8.10 15.97 -9.83
CA ALA A 119 -8.49 14.69 -10.42
C ALA A 119 -9.81 14.17 -9.81
N ALA A 120 -9.96 14.23 -8.48
CA ALA A 120 -11.18 13.80 -7.81
C ALA A 120 -12.41 14.61 -8.30
N ASP A 121 -12.28 15.93 -8.36
CA ASP A 121 -13.32 16.84 -8.85
C ASP A 121 -13.67 16.60 -10.32
N TYR A 122 -12.69 16.24 -11.16
CA TYR A 122 -12.94 16.02 -12.59
C TYR A 122 -13.65 14.69 -12.86
N TYR A 123 -13.23 13.62 -12.18
CA TYR A 123 -13.68 12.26 -12.50
C TYR A 123 -14.98 11.88 -11.79
N GLU A 124 -15.37 12.54 -10.68
CA GLU A 124 -16.63 12.33 -9.92
C GLU A 124 -17.21 10.91 -10.11
N TYR A 125 -16.46 9.89 -9.67
CA TYR A 125 -16.78 8.50 -9.98
C TYR A 125 -18.07 8.09 -9.23
N GLN A 126 -19.05 7.56 -9.96
CA GLN A 126 -20.27 6.98 -9.40
C GLN A 126 -20.17 5.47 -9.50
N CYS A 127 -19.94 4.81 -8.37
CA CYS A 127 -19.90 3.35 -8.27
C CYS A 127 -21.19 2.81 -7.66
N ASP A 128 -21.65 1.69 -8.20
CA ASP A 128 -22.84 0.98 -7.70
C ASP A 128 -22.47 -0.12 -6.68
N ALA A 129 -21.18 -0.51 -6.60
CA ALA A 129 -20.69 -1.59 -5.75
C ALA A 129 -19.34 -1.28 -5.09
N ASP A 130 -19.18 -1.74 -3.85
CA ASP A 130 -18.00 -1.48 -3.01
C ASP A 130 -16.68 -2.03 -3.59
N ARG A 131 -16.72 -3.17 -4.29
CA ARG A 131 -15.54 -3.81 -4.90
C ARG A 131 -15.32 -3.47 -6.37
N GLU A 132 -15.92 -2.39 -6.85
CA GLU A 132 -15.65 -1.88 -8.19
C GLU A 132 -14.27 -1.23 -8.25
N ILE A 133 -13.51 -1.50 -9.31
CA ILE A 133 -12.17 -0.94 -9.51
C ILE A 133 -12.33 0.51 -9.98
N ILE A 134 -11.87 1.47 -9.18
CA ILE A 134 -11.97 2.90 -9.52
C ILE A 134 -10.70 3.43 -10.18
N GLN A 135 -9.53 2.87 -9.84
CA GLN A 135 -8.25 3.18 -10.48
C GLN A 135 -7.30 1.98 -10.48
N GLU A 136 -6.42 1.93 -11.46
CA GLU A 136 -5.27 1.01 -11.50
C GLU A 136 -4.02 1.79 -11.89
N ILE A 137 -2.94 1.68 -11.11
CA ILE A 137 -1.65 2.31 -11.39
C ILE A 137 -0.56 1.25 -11.53
N PRO A 138 0.49 1.44 -12.36
CA PRO A 138 1.61 0.52 -12.41
C PRO A 138 2.42 0.56 -11.11
N ASP A 139 3.10 -0.54 -10.78
CA ASP A 139 4.15 -0.51 -9.77
C ASP A 139 5.41 0.18 -10.34
N THR A 140 5.89 1.22 -9.67
CA THR A 140 7.04 2.04 -10.14
C THR A 140 8.32 1.81 -9.34
N ILE A 141 8.26 1.03 -8.25
CA ILE A 141 9.37 0.84 -7.30
C ILE A 141 9.91 -0.59 -7.29
N GLY A 142 9.34 -1.48 -8.10
CA GLY A 142 9.76 -2.88 -8.28
C GLY A 142 9.33 -3.77 -7.12
N THR A 143 8.12 -3.61 -6.61
CA THR A 143 7.60 -4.42 -5.50
C THR A 143 7.46 -5.89 -5.89
N HIS A 144 7.79 -6.79 -4.96
CA HIS A 144 7.62 -8.23 -5.10
C HIS A 144 6.77 -8.77 -3.96
N ALA A 145 5.82 -9.63 -4.27
CA ALA A 145 5.11 -10.46 -3.32
C ALA A 145 5.90 -11.73 -3.01
N VAL A 146 6.02 -12.06 -1.73
CA VAL A 146 6.52 -13.35 -1.24
C VAL A 146 5.36 -14.30 -1.06
N LEU A 147 5.47 -15.46 -1.70
CA LEU A 147 4.57 -16.58 -1.55
C LEU A 147 5.32 -17.74 -0.91
N SER A 148 4.73 -18.32 0.14
CA SER A 148 5.25 -19.50 0.82
C SER A 148 4.14 -20.43 1.31
N THR A 149 4.25 -21.69 0.86
CA THR A 149 3.35 -22.80 1.20
C THR A 149 3.71 -23.48 2.53
N ASP A 150 4.91 -23.25 3.05
CA ASP A 150 5.54 -24.08 4.07
C ASP A 150 6.29 -23.28 5.15
N GLY A 151 5.81 -22.09 5.51
CA GLY A 151 6.42 -21.27 6.57
C GLY A 151 7.84 -20.85 6.19
N PHE A 152 7.99 -20.22 5.03
CA PHE A 152 9.24 -19.70 4.46
C PHE A 152 10.35 -20.72 4.16
N HIS A 153 10.09 -22.04 4.25
CA HIS A 153 11.07 -23.06 3.84
C HIS A 153 11.28 -23.06 2.31
N SER A 154 10.22 -22.79 1.56
CA SER A 154 10.21 -22.49 0.13
C SER A 154 9.58 -21.12 -0.09
N ILE A 155 10.30 -20.27 -0.83
CA ILE A 155 9.88 -18.90 -1.10
C ILE A 155 9.83 -18.71 -2.60
N THR A 156 8.67 -18.26 -3.09
CA THR A 156 8.50 -17.78 -4.46
C THR A 156 8.29 -16.27 -4.42
N LEU A 157 9.05 -15.55 -5.25
CA LEU A 157 8.93 -14.10 -5.38
C LEU A 157 8.25 -13.78 -6.71
N LYS A 158 7.03 -13.24 -6.65
CA LYS A 158 6.28 -12.75 -7.83
C LYS A 158 6.34 -11.24 -7.88
N GLU A 159 6.58 -10.68 -9.06
CA GLU A 159 6.57 -9.23 -9.27
C GLU A 159 5.13 -8.70 -9.21
N VAL A 160 4.95 -7.55 -8.55
CA VAL A 160 3.69 -6.80 -8.60
C VAL A 160 3.70 -5.92 -9.85
N VAL A 161 2.71 -6.10 -10.72
CA VAL A 161 2.61 -5.35 -11.99
C VAL A 161 1.90 -4.03 -11.78
N SER A 162 0.85 -4.03 -10.96
CA SER A 162 -0.01 -2.88 -10.74
C SER A 162 -0.72 -2.95 -9.40
N TRP A 163 -1.32 -1.83 -9.03
CA TRP A 163 -2.10 -1.66 -7.81
C TRP A 163 -3.47 -1.11 -8.18
N ARG A 164 -4.52 -1.79 -7.70
CA ARG A 164 -5.91 -1.40 -7.93
C ARG A 164 -6.51 -0.77 -6.69
N LEU A 165 -7.07 0.42 -6.85
CA LEU A 165 -7.92 1.02 -5.85
C LEU A 165 -9.36 0.57 -6.11
N LEU A 166 -9.98 0.00 -5.09
CA LEU A 166 -11.40 -0.33 -5.07
C LEU A 166 -12.22 0.83 -4.50
N ASN A 167 -13.51 0.85 -4.79
CA ASN A 167 -14.43 1.90 -4.33
C ASN A 167 -14.54 1.98 -2.79
N ASP A 168 -14.31 0.87 -2.09
CA ASP A 168 -14.26 0.83 -0.62
C ASP A 168 -12.95 1.40 -0.03
N GLY A 169 -12.00 1.82 -0.87
CA GLY A 169 -10.70 2.36 -0.46
C GLY A 169 -9.59 1.32 -0.35
N THR A 170 -9.89 0.03 -0.57
CA THR A 170 -8.91 -1.06 -0.51
C THR A 170 -7.96 -1.03 -1.70
N MET A 171 -6.70 -1.37 -1.45
CA MET A 171 -5.66 -1.50 -2.46
C MET A 171 -5.33 -2.99 -2.73
N GLU A 172 -5.53 -3.46 -3.96
CA GLU A 172 -5.17 -4.82 -4.39
C GLU A 172 -3.88 -4.79 -5.23
N ALA A 173 -2.84 -5.52 -4.79
CA ALA A 173 -1.63 -5.75 -5.58
C ALA A 173 -1.88 -6.81 -6.65
N MET A 174 -1.47 -6.55 -7.89
CA MET A 174 -1.75 -7.43 -9.03
C MET A 174 -0.52 -8.24 -9.43
N LEU A 175 -0.65 -9.57 -9.37
CA LEU A 175 0.38 -10.54 -9.74
C LEU A 175 0.06 -11.21 -11.08
N ILE A 176 1.09 -11.70 -11.76
CA ILE A 176 0.97 -12.41 -13.05
C ILE A 176 0.61 -13.88 -12.82
N ASP A 177 -0.48 -14.34 -13.45
CA ASP A 177 -0.78 -15.75 -13.63
C ASP A 177 -0.08 -16.24 -14.91
N GLU A 178 1.06 -16.91 -14.73
CA GLU A 178 1.89 -17.43 -15.83
C GLU A 178 1.13 -18.40 -16.75
N LEU A 179 0.10 -19.09 -16.23
CA LEU A 179 -0.71 -20.02 -17.02
C LEU A 179 -1.70 -19.31 -17.95
N LYS A 180 -2.05 -18.05 -17.64
CA LYS A 180 -2.96 -17.20 -18.44
C LYS A 180 -2.22 -16.17 -19.29
N MET A 181 -0.90 -16.05 -19.14
CA MET A 181 -0.10 -15.09 -19.89
C MET A 181 -0.11 -15.41 -21.39
N LEU A 182 -0.54 -14.43 -22.19
CA LEU A 182 -0.59 -14.56 -23.65
C LEU A 182 0.65 -13.94 -24.33
N ASN A 183 1.11 -12.78 -23.84
CA ASN A 183 2.19 -12.00 -24.42
C ASN A 183 3.02 -11.31 -23.34
N THR A 184 4.24 -10.89 -23.70
CA THR A 184 5.10 -10.03 -22.87
C THR A 184 5.45 -8.73 -23.61
N PRO A 185 5.59 -7.59 -22.92
CA PRO A 185 5.40 -7.41 -21.47
C PRO A 185 3.93 -7.48 -21.05
N VAL A 186 3.69 -7.94 -19.82
CA VAL A 186 2.37 -7.87 -19.17
C VAL A 186 2.16 -6.44 -18.66
N LEU A 187 0.97 -5.88 -18.89
CA LEU A 187 0.62 -4.50 -18.54
C LEU A 187 -0.52 -4.44 -17.53
N PRO A 188 -0.66 -3.32 -16.78
CA PRO A 188 -1.83 -3.07 -15.96
C PRO A 188 -3.13 -3.26 -16.76
N GLY A 189 -4.12 -3.93 -16.17
CA GLY A 189 -5.38 -4.29 -16.81
C GLY A 189 -5.38 -5.57 -17.65
N ASP A 190 -4.24 -6.24 -17.85
CA ASP A 190 -4.20 -7.51 -18.58
C ASP A 190 -4.99 -8.61 -17.86
N GLY A 191 -5.70 -9.45 -18.63
CA GLY A 191 -6.57 -10.51 -18.09
C GLY A 191 -5.83 -11.68 -17.41
N CYS A 192 -4.49 -11.68 -17.47
CA CYS A 192 -3.66 -12.64 -16.74
C CYS A 192 -3.29 -12.16 -15.33
N LEU A 193 -3.73 -10.97 -14.92
CA LEU A 193 -3.48 -10.45 -13.58
C LEU A 193 -4.52 -10.96 -12.57
N TYR A 194 -4.07 -11.27 -11.36
CA TYR A 194 -4.93 -11.58 -10.22
C TYR A 194 -4.43 -10.88 -8.94
N PRO A 195 -5.35 -10.52 -8.02
CA PRO A 195 -4.99 -9.95 -6.73
C PRO A 195 -4.15 -10.89 -5.87
N ALA A 196 -3.11 -10.36 -5.22
CA ALA A 196 -2.20 -11.11 -4.35
C ALA A 196 -2.92 -11.73 -3.13
N ASP A 197 -3.90 -11.02 -2.56
CA ASP A 197 -4.70 -11.46 -1.42
C ASP A 197 -5.56 -12.71 -1.69
N LYS A 198 -5.72 -13.09 -2.96
CA LYS A 198 -6.42 -14.32 -3.38
C LYS A 198 -5.49 -15.52 -3.50
N ASP A 199 -4.18 -15.34 -3.33
CA ASP A 199 -3.21 -16.42 -3.27
C ASP A 199 -3.05 -16.86 -1.80
N GLU A 200 -3.44 -18.08 -1.47
CA GLU A 200 -3.36 -18.61 -0.09
C GLU A 200 -1.92 -18.66 0.45
N ASP A 201 -0.94 -18.65 -0.46
CA ASP A 201 0.47 -18.67 -0.13
C ASP A 201 1.06 -17.28 0.09
N PHE A 202 0.33 -16.20 -0.19
CA PHE A 202 0.81 -14.83 -0.03
C PHE A 202 1.14 -14.51 1.43
N ARG A 203 2.27 -13.82 1.65
CA ARG A 203 2.75 -13.43 2.99
C ARG A 203 3.04 -11.94 3.09
N TYR A 204 4.01 -11.44 2.32
CA TYR A 204 4.51 -10.07 2.47
C TYR A 204 4.97 -9.47 1.14
N PHE A 205 5.03 -8.15 1.07
CA PHE A 205 5.66 -7.36 0.02
C PHE A 205 7.09 -6.98 0.40
N PHE A 206 7.97 -7.01 -0.58
CA PHE A 206 9.34 -6.50 -0.47
C PHE A 206 9.68 -5.62 -1.66
N GLN A 207 10.43 -4.54 -1.42
CA GLN A 207 11.00 -3.78 -2.51
C GLN A 207 12.10 -4.57 -3.25
N HIS A 208 12.30 -4.23 -4.52
CA HIS A 208 13.23 -4.91 -5.43
C HIS A 208 14.60 -5.20 -4.82
N HIS A 209 15.17 -4.24 -4.10
CA HIS A 209 16.51 -4.38 -3.52
C HIS A 209 16.58 -5.46 -2.43
N ILE A 210 15.54 -5.59 -1.59
CA ILE A 210 15.44 -6.65 -0.58
C ILE A 210 15.10 -7.97 -1.27
N ALA A 211 14.16 -7.97 -2.21
CA ALA A 211 13.78 -9.16 -2.98
C ALA A 211 15.00 -9.78 -3.70
N ASN A 212 15.91 -8.98 -4.23
CA ASN A 212 17.14 -9.48 -4.85
C ASN A 212 18.12 -10.10 -3.84
N LYS A 213 18.24 -9.53 -2.63
CA LYS A 213 19.03 -10.14 -1.56
C LYS A 213 18.46 -11.50 -1.14
N ILE A 214 17.13 -11.61 -1.06
CA ILE A 214 16.43 -12.87 -0.78
C ILE A 214 16.67 -13.88 -1.91
N LYS A 215 16.50 -13.47 -3.18
CA LYS A 215 16.81 -14.33 -4.35
C LYS A 215 18.26 -14.82 -4.35
N ALA A 216 19.18 -14.00 -3.85
CA ALA A 216 20.60 -14.34 -3.73
C ALA A 216 20.95 -15.19 -2.50
N GLN A 217 19.96 -15.57 -1.67
CA GLN A 217 20.15 -16.28 -0.40
C GLN A 217 21.11 -15.55 0.55
N ASP A 218 21.02 -14.23 0.56
CA ASP A 218 21.81 -13.41 1.47
C ASP A 218 21.51 -13.80 2.94
N PRO A 219 22.53 -14.13 3.76
CA PRO A 219 22.32 -14.64 5.12
C PRO A 219 21.57 -13.67 6.03
N GLU A 220 21.74 -12.36 5.85
CA GLU A 220 21.08 -11.33 6.65
C GLU A 220 19.60 -11.21 6.27
N ALA A 221 19.29 -11.23 4.97
CA ALA A 221 17.91 -11.23 4.48
C ALA A 221 17.15 -12.51 4.88
N MET A 222 17.79 -13.68 4.82
CA MET A 222 17.16 -14.94 5.22
C MET A 222 16.92 -15.03 6.73
N ALA A 223 17.82 -14.46 7.53
CA ALA A 223 17.64 -14.36 8.98
C ALA A 223 16.46 -13.45 9.34
N ALA A 224 16.31 -12.31 8.66
CA ALA A 224 15.17 -11.41 8.84
C ALA A 224 13.84 -12.07 8.48
N ILE A 225 13.79 -12.86 7.39
CA ILE A 225 12.58 -13.62 7.04
C ILE A 225 12.23 -14.66 8.10
N SER A 226 13.24 -15.32 8.68
CA SER A 226 13.00 -16.34 9.72
C SER A 226 12.38 -15.74 10.98
N LEU A 227 12.66 -14.47 11.30
CA LEU A 227 12.01 -13.75 12.40
C LEU A 227 10.55 -13.41 12.10
N LEU A 228 10.21 -13.20 10.82
CA LEU A 228 8.83 -12.96 10.37
C LEU A 228 7.95 -14.23 10.37
N ASP A 229 8.56 -15.42 10.44
CA ASP A 229 7.87 -16.72 10.59
C ASP A 229 7.51 -17.02 12.07
N GLU A 230 8.22 -16.41 13.03
CA GLU A 230 7.99 -16.58 14.47
C GLU A 230 7.00 -15.55 15.07
N SER A 231 6.51 -14.61 14.25
CA SER A 231 5.61 -13.50 14.61
C SER A 231 4.14 -13.84 14.35
#